data_AF-A0A961TCC5-F1
#
_entry.id   AF-A0A961TCC5-F1
#
_cell.length_a   1.000
_cell.length_b   1.000
_cell.length_c   1.000
_cell.angle_alpha   90.00
_cell.angle_beta   90.00
_cell.angle_gamma   90.00
#
_symmetry.space_group_name_H-M   'P 1'
#
loop_
_entity.id
_entity.type
_entity.pdbx_description
1 polymer ?
#
loop_
_entity_poly.entity_id
_entity_poly.type
_entity_poly.pdbx_seq_one_letter_code
_entity_poly.pdbx_strand_id
1 'polypeptide(L)'
;MQTFTTLKVPSAFSGAHRITSGLLTLLAVANLLFFMLFAVSLVAAGNALAIEQTCHGENLVERLKRDDPQKFADVEAEAEKVENGHSVMWRITRDGLKPSFLLGTMHSADPRVTQMPAAADAAFASADTVLIENTEVLDKATMTEALVRYKEMTLLLDGSTLDQKIANDSVPLLQASVEARNMPWEIARHMQPWMVAAAIAIPVCEVAAKSGGAEVLDS
;
A
#
# COMPACT_ATOMS: atom_id res chain seq x y z
N MET A 1 -33.02 66.73 -47.84
CA MET A 1 -32.99 65.68 -48.88
C MET A 1 -31.52 65.37 -49.16
N GLN A 2 -30.93 64.43 -48.42
CA GLN A 2 -29.56 63.97 -48.66
C GLN A 2 -29.56 62.44 -48.67
N THR A 3 -28.94 61.93 -49.71
CA THR A 3 -29.07 60.61 -50.30
C THR A 3 -28.22 59.61 -49.52
N PHE A 4 -28.83 58.52 -49.02
CA PHE A 4 -28.09 57.38 -48.49
C PHE A 4 -27.31 56.71 -49.64
N THR A 5 -25.98 56.80 -49.60
CA THR A 5 -25.11 56.02 -50.49
C THR A 5 -24.71 54.76 -49.75
N THR A 6 -25.22 53.61 -50.20
CA THR A 6 -24.84 52.29 -49.71
C THR A 6 -23.39 52.00 -50.08
N LEU A 7 -22.51 51.94 -49.07
CA LEU A 7 -21.12 51.54 -49.23
C LEU A 7 -21.08 50.04 -49.60
N LYS A 8 -20.73 49.74 -50.85
CA LYS A 8 -20.57 48.37 -51.34
C LYS A 8 -19.23 47.84 -50.85
N VAL A 9 -19.23 46.94 -49.88
CA VAL A 9 -18.01 46.30 -49.35
C VAL A 9 -17.35 45.49 -50.49
N PRO A 10 -16.05 45.68 -50.76
CA PRO A 10 -15.35 45.00 -51.86
C PRO A 10 -15.27 43.48 -51.62
N SER A 11 -15.51 42.70 -52.67
CA SER A 11 -15.53 41.23 -52.67
C SER A 11 -14.25 40.56 -52.16
N ALA A 12 -13.11 41.27 -52.17
CA ALA A 12 -11.83 40.81 -51.66
C ALA A 12 -11.81 40.57 -50.13
N PHE A 13 -12.62 41.31 -49.35
CA PHE A 13 -12.74 41.11 -47.90
C PHE A 13 -13.47 39.81 -47.54
N SER A 14 -14.35 39.32 -48.43
CA SER A 14 -15.09 38.08 -48.20
C SER A 14 -14.23 36.82 -48.35
N GLY A 15 -13.15 36.87 -49.14
CA GLY A 15 -12.26 35.73 -49.35
C GLY A 15 -11.33 35.48 -48.17
N ALA A 16 -10.69 36.55 -47.67
CA ALA A 16 -9.80 36.49 -46.51
C ALA A 16 -10.56 36.03 -45.25
N HIS A 17 -11.78 36.54 -45.01
CA HIS A 17 -12.61 36.12 -43.87
C HIS A 17 -13.01 34.63 -43.93
N ARG A 18 -13.25 34.08 -45.14
CA ARG A 18 -13.56 32.65 -45.31
C ARG A 18 -12.35 31.76 -45.03
N ILE A 19 -11.15 32.19 -45.42
CA ILE A 19 -9.90 31.48 -45.17
C ILE A 19 -9.56 31.50 -43.67
N THR A 20 -9.63 32.67 -43.02
CA THR A 20 -9.38 32.80 -41.58
C THR A 20 -10.40 32.01 -40.76
N SER A 21 -11.69 32.05 -41.13
CA SER A 21 -12.72 31.24 -40.48
C SER A 21 -12.46 29.74 -40.65
N GLY A 22 -12.07 29.29 -41.86
CA GLY A 22 -11.73 27.89 -42.12
C GLY A 22 -10.52 27.42 -41.31
N LEU A 23 -9.48 28.25 -41.18
CA LEU A 23 -8.29 27.95 -40.39
C LEU A 23 -8.61 27.85 -38.89
N LEU A 24 -9.44 28.76 -38.36
CA LEU A 24 -9.92 28.73 -36.98
C LEU A 24 -10.79 27.50 -36.70
N THR A 25 -11.69 27.13 -37.63
CA THR A 25 -12.48 25.90 -37.52
C THR A 25 -11.59 24.65 -37.52
N LEU A 26 -10.58 24.60 -38.38
CA LEU A 26 -9.66 23.47 -38.44
C LEU A 26 -8.81 23.34 -37.18
N LEU A 27 -8.35 24.47 -36.61
CA LEU A 27 -7.66 24.50 -35.33
C LEU A 27 -8.56 24.04 -34.18
N ALA A 28 -9.82 24.48 -34.16
CA ALA A 28 -10.79 24.05 -33.15
C ALA A 28 -11.09 22.56 -33.24
N VAL A 29 -11.29 22.03 -34.45
CA VAL A 29 -11.50 20.60 -34.70
C VAL A 29 -10.27 19.79 -34.29
N ALA A 30 -9.06 20.26 -34.60
CA ALA A 30 -7.81 19.59 -34.19
C ALA A 30 -7.66 19.54 -32.66
N ASN A 31 -7.98 20.62 -31.94
CA ASN A 31 -7.94 20.64 -30.47
C ASN A 31 -9.02 19.75 -29.84
N LEU A 32 -10.23 19.72 -30.42
CA LEU A 32 -11.29 18.81 -29.98
C LEU A 32 -10.90 17.35 -30.21
N LEU A 33 -10.31 17.02 -31.37
CA LEU A 33 -9.78 15.69 -31.64
C LEU A 33 -8.67 15.31 -30.66
N PHE A 34 -7.73 16.21 -30.39
CA PHE A 34 -6.68 15.99 -29.40
C PHE A 34 -7.27 15.74 -28.00
N PHE A 35 -8.22 16.56 -27.56
CA PHE A 35 -8.89 16.39 -26.27
C PHE A 35 -9.65 15.07 -26.19
N MET A 36 -10.36 14.69 -27.26
CA MET A 36 -11.07 13.40 -27.33
C MET A 36 -10.10 12.22 -27.29
N LEU A 37 -9.00 12.27 -28.03
CA LEU A 37 -7.96 11.24 -28.00
C LEU A 37 -7.30 11.13 -26.62
N PHE A 38 -7.03 12.26 -25.97
CA PHE A 38 -6.49 12.31 -24.62
C PHE A 38 -7.47 11.73 -23.59
N ALA A 39 -8.75 12.09 -23.66
CA ALA A 39 -9.80 11.55 -22.80
C ALA A 39 -9.97 10.03 -22.99
N VAL A 40 -9.96 9.54 -24.24
CA VAL A 40 -10.00 8.11 -24.55
C VAL A 40 -8.76 7.40 -24.00
N SER A 41 -7.58 8.01 -24.12
CA SER A 41 -6.33 7.46 -23.58
C SER A 41 -6.37 7.38 -22.05
N LEU A 42 -6.91 8.38 -21.37
CA LEU A 42 -7.12 8.39 -19.92
C LEU A 42 -8.08 7.28 -19.46
N VAL A 43 -9.20 7.09 -20.17
CA VAL A 43 -10.16 6.03 -19.86
C VAL A 43 -9.56 4.64 -20.12
N ALA A 44 -8.83 4.48 -21.22
CA ALA A 44 -8.14 3.22 -21.53
C ALA A 44 -7.04 2.90 -20.50
N ALA A 45 -6.28 3.90 -20.06
CA ALA A 45 -5.28 3.76 -19.00
C ALA A 45 -5.92 3.47 -17.63
N GLY A 46 -7.07 4.08 -17.31
CA GLY A 46 -7.78 3.84 -16.05
C GLY A 46 -8.28 2.41 -15.89
N ASN A 47 -8.73 1.77 -16.98
CA ASN A 47 -9.17 0.37 -16.94
C ASN A 47 -8.00 -0.62 -16.81
N ALA A 48 -6.78 -0.26 -17.24
CA ALA A 48 -5.60 -1.10 -17.09
C ALA A 48 -5.08 -1.16 -15.63
N LEU A 49 -5.51 -0.23 -14.76
CA LEU A 49 -5.12 -0.19 -13.35
C LEU A 49 -6.03 -1.03 -12.44
N ALA A 50 -7.17 -1.52 -12.95
CA ALA A 50 -8.06 -2.40 -12.21
C ALA A 50 -7.70 -3.89 -12.38
N ILE A 51 -6.41 -4.20 -12.50
CA ILE A 51 -5.94 -5.54 -12.19
C ILE A 51 -5.99 -5.61 -10.67
N GLU A 52 -7.05 -6.22 -10.15
CA GLU A 52 -7.07 -6.77 -8.80
C GLU A 52 -5.84 -7.70 -8.73
N GLN A 53 -4.71 -7.16 -8.27
CA GLN A 53 -3.54 -7.96 -7.94
C GLN A 53 -3.95 -8.74 -6.70
N THR A 54 -4.71 -9.81 -6.93
CA THR A 54 -5.06 -10.76 -5.89
C THR A 54 -3.75 -11.25 -5.32
N CYS A 55 -3.48 -10.86 -4.07
CA CYS A 55 -2.33 -11.33 -3.33
C CYS A 55 -2.44 -12.85 -3.18
N HIS A 56 -1.84 -13.57 -4.12
CA HIS A 56 -1.70 -15.01 -4.04
C HIS A 56 -0.36 -15.33 -3.37
N GLY A 57 -0.39 -16.29 -2.46
CA GLY A 57 0.78 -16.88 -1.84
C GLY A 57 0.63 -18.39 -1.82
N GLU A 58 1.76 -19.10 -1.81
CA GLU A 58 1.74 -20.53 -1.49
C GLU A 58 1.66 -20.70 0.03
N ASN A 59 0.71 -21.49 0.50
CA ASN A 59 0.66 -21.84 1.92
C ASN A 59 1.86 -22.75 2.25
N LEU A 60 2.85 -22.19 2.93
CA LEU A 60 4.08 -22.88 3.28
C LEU A 60 3.86 -24.05 4.26
N VAL A 61 2.80 -23.99 5.09
CA VAL A 61 2.43 -25.06 6.02
C VAL A 61 1.88 -26.25 5.24
N GLU A 62 0.98 -26.02 4.28
CA GLU A 62 0.46 -27.09 3.41
C GLU A 62 1.56 -27.66 2.50
N ARG A 63 2.48 -26.81 2.01
CA ARG A 63 3.66 -27.27 1.29
C ARG A 63 4.54 -28.16 2.17
N LEU A 64 4.84 -27.75 3.41
CA LEU A 64 5.65 -28.54 4.33
C LEU A 64 4.99 -29.89 4.61
N LYS A 65 3.68 -29.92 4.85
CA LYS A 65 2.92 -31.15 5.06
C LYS A 65 3.00 -32.11 3.87
N ARG A 66 3.02 -31.59 2.65
CA ARG A 66 3.14 -32.40 1.42
C ARG A 66 4.57 -32.88 1.19
N ASP A 67 5.55 -31.99 1.34
CA ASP A 67 6.94 -32.23 0.94
C ASP A 67 7.76 -32.95 2.03
N ASP A 68 7.45 -32.71 3.32
CA ASP A 68 8.07 -33.35 4.48
C ASP A 68 7.04 -33.56 5.62
N PRO A 69 6.21 -34.61 5.54
CA PRO A 69 5.17 -34.90 6.53
C PRO A 69 5.71 -35.14 7.94
N GLN A 70 6.93 -35.68 8.06
CA GLN A 70 7.54 -35.91 9.36
C GLN A 70 7.93 -34.58 10.01
N LYS A 71 8.55 -33.67 9.26
CA LYS A 71 8.89 -32.34 9.77
C LYS A 71 7.64 -31.54 10.14
N PHE A 72 6.57 -31.67 9.35
CA PHE A 72 5.27 -31.09 9.71
C PHE A 72 4.76 -31.64 11.05
N ALA A 73 4.79 -32.96 11.24
CA ALA A 73 4.36 -33.58 12.49
C ALA A 73 5.21 -33.13 13.70
N ASP A 74 6.51 -32.95 13.52
CA ASP A 74 7.40 -32.43 14.57
C ASP A 74 7.04 -30.98 14.93
N VAL A 75 6.74 -30.12 13.94
CA VAL A 75 6.32 -28.73 14.17
C VAL A 75 4.98 -28.68 14.92
N GLU A 76 4.01 -29.49 14.52
CA GLU A 76 2.71 -29.58 15.21
C GLU A 76 2.89 -30.07 16.66
N ALA A 77 3.73 -31.09 16.88
CA ALA A 77 4.01 -31.59 18.22
C ALA A 77 4.67 -30.55 19.14
N GLU A 78 5.51 -29.65 18.60
CA GLU A 78 6.03 -28.51 19.35
C GLU A 78 4.96 -27.43 19.58
N ALA A 79 4.13 -27.15 18.58
CA ALA A 79 3.05 -26.15 18.68
C ALA A 79 2.01 -26.53 19.75
N GLU A 80 1.68 -27.81 19.88
CA GLU A 80 0.75 -28.32 20.92
C GLU A 80 1.26 -28.11 22.36
N LYS A 81 2.54 -27.80 22.56
CA LYS A 81 3.09 -27.46 23.87
C LYS A 81 2.80 -26.01 24.28
N VAL A 82 2.34 -25.18 23.34
CA VAL A 82 2.04 -23.77 23.59
C VAL A 82 0.67 -23.65 24.23
N GLU A 83 0.65 -23.16 25.48
CA GLU A 83 -0.60 -22.90 26.20
C GLU A 83 -1.48 -21.91 25.42
N ASN A 84 -2.73 -22.27 25.16
CA ASN A 84 -3.68 -21.49 24.36
C ASN A 84 -3.21 -21.18 22.92
N GLY A 85 -2.31 -21.98 22.34
CA GLY A 85 -1.70 -21.74 21.02
C GLY A 85 -2.65 -21.75 19.82
N HIS A 86 -3.86 -22.29 19.99
CA HIS A 86 -4.91 -22.35 18.95
C HIS A 86 -5.88 -21.16 18.97
N SER A 87 -5.64 -20.16 19.82
CA SER A 87 -6.53 -19.00 20.00
C SER A 87 -5.86 -17.72 19.50
N VAL A 88 -6.66 -16.81 18.94
CA VAL A 88 -6.27 -15.42 18.66
C VAL A 88 -7.00 -14.43 19.55
N MET A 89 -7.89 -14.91 20.42
CA MET A 89 -8.61 -14.09 21.39
C MET A 89 -8.52 -14.74 22.77
N TRP A 90 -8.16 -13.94 23.76
CA TRP A 90 -8.01 -14.39 25.14
C TRP A 90 -8.88 -13.55 26.07
N ARG A 91 -9.47 -14.23 27.06
CA ARG A 91 -10.12 -13.60 28.20
C ARG A 91 -9.19 -13.70 29.39
N ILE A 92 -8.80 -12.55 29.93
CA ILE A 92 -7.89 -12.42 31.06
C ILE A 92 -8.73 -12.16 32.30
N THR A 93 -8.62 -13.03 33.31
CA THR A 93 -9.38 -12.91 34.56
C THR A 93 -8.46 -12.90 35.77
N ARG A 94 -8.83 -12.11 36.78
CA ARG A 94 -8.23 -12.13 38.11
C ARG A 94 -9.34 -11.94 39.14
N ASP A 95 -9.25 -12.64 40.27
CA ASP A 95 -10.23 -12.55 41.34
C ASP A 95 -10.44 -11.10 41.80
N GLY A 96 -11.71 -10.73 41.98
CA GLY A 96 -12.11 -9.38 42.38
C GLY A 96 -12.06 -8.32 41.28
N LEU A 97 -11.72 -8.68 40.03
CA LEU A 97 -11.68 -7.74 38.90
C LEU A 97 -12.58 -8.16 37.74
N LYS A 98 -13.03 -7.15 36.99
CA LYS A 98 -13.67 -7.37 35.69
C LYS A 98 -12.66 -8.01 34.72
N PRO A 99 -13.11 -8.90 33.82
CA PRO A 99 -12.24 -9.48 32.80
C PRO A 99 -11.70 -8.41 31.85
N SER A 100 -10.51 -8.65 31.33
CA SER A 100 -9.96 -7.96 30.15
C SER A 100 -9.92 -8.92 28.98
N PHE A 101 -9.85 -8.39 27.76
CA PHE A 101 -9.78 -9.18 26.54
C PHE A 101 -8.58 -8.75 25.72
N LEU A 102 -7.89 -9.73 25.14
CA LEU A 102 -6.80 -9.51 24.19
C LEU A 102 -7.19 -10.18 22.88
N LEU A 103 -7.13 -9.42 21.79
CA LEU A 103 -7.30 -9.93 20.44
C LEU A 103 -5.96 -9.75 19.71
N GLY A 104 -5.43 -10.84 19.17
CA GLY A 104 -4.33 -10.80 18.22
C GLY A 104 -4.89 -10.51 16.82
N THR A 105 -4.35 -9.47 16.19
CA THR A 105 -4.65 -9.09 14.82
C THR A 105 -3.40 -9.22 13.96
N MET A 106 -3.55 -9.00 12.66
CA MET A 106 -2.44 -8.91 11.73
C MET A 106 -2.66 -7.66 10.88
N HIS A 107 -1.60 -6.85 10.70
CA HIS A 107 -1.59 -5.71 9.80
C HIS A 107 -1.66 -6.16 8.33
N SER A 108 -2.77 -6.74 7.91
CA SER A 108 -3.00 -7.28 6.58
C SER A 108 -4.39 -6.96 6.04
N ALA A 109 -4.45 -6.62 4.77
CA ALA A 109 -5.66 -6.44 3.97
C ALA A 109 -6.18 -7.78 3.40
N ASP A 110 -5.60 -8.93 3.79
CA ASP A 110 -6.07 -10.23 3.34
C ASP A 110 -7.50 -10.50 3.89
N PRO A 111 -8.49 -10.77 3.03
CA PRO A 111 -9.89 -10.87 3.43
C PRO A 111 -10.17 -11.99 4.44
N ARG A 112 -9.22 -12.92 4.64
CA ARG A 112 -9.33 -13.97 5.67
C ARG A 112 -9.20 -13.44 7.09
N VAL A 113 -8.61 -12.26 7.29
CA VAL A 113 -8.30 -11.70 8.63
C VAL A 113 -8.83 -10.29 8.86
N THR A 114 -9.59 -9.73 7.91
CA THR A 114 -10.13 -8.35 8.02
C THR A 114 -11.43 -8.25 8.80
N GLN A 115 -12.04 -9.37 9.19
CA GLN A 115 -13.32 -9.39 9.90
C GLN A 115 -13.13 -9.58 11.41
N MET A 116 -13.75 -8.72 12.19
CA MET A 116 -13.79 -8.84 13.65
C MET A 116 -14.57 -10.11 14.06
N PRO A 117 -13.98 -11.03 14.86
CA PRO A 117 -14.74 -12.16 15.40
C PRO A 117 -15.88 -11.69 16.28
N ALA A 118 -17.04 -12.36 16.24
CA ALA A 118 -18.23 -11.93 17.00
C ALA A 118 -18.00 -11.80 18.52
N ALA A 119 -17.14 -12.65 19.09
CA ALA A 119 -16.77 -12.55 20.51
C ALA A 119 -15.93 -11.30 20.79
N ALA A 120 -15.04 -10.94 19.87
CA ALA A 120 -14.22 -9.74 19.99
C ALA A 120 -15.06 -8.47 19.83
N ASP A 121 -16.03 -8.48 18.91
CA ASP A 121 -16.99 -7.38 18.72
C ASP A 121 -17.83 -7.13 19.99
N ALA A 122 -18.34 -8.20 20.62
CA ALA A 122 -19.06 -8.10 21.89
C ALA A 122 -18.17 -7.62 23.06
N ALA A 123 -16.92 -8.08 23.13
CA ALA A 123 -15.96 -7.63 24.12
C ALA A 123 -15.62 -6.15 23.92
N PHE A 124 -15.42 -5.72 22.67
CA PHE A 124 -15.17 -4.33 22.29
C PHE A 124 -16.34 -3.43 22.67
N ALA A 125 -17.58 -3.82 22.35
CA ALA A 125 -18.78 -3.05 22.67
C ALA A 125 -19.06 -2.89 24.17
N SER A 126 -18.49 -3.76 25.01
CA SER A 126 -18.64 -3.72 26.47
C SER A 126 -17.39 -3.20 27.20
N ALA A 127 -16.33 -2.87 26.48
CA ALA A 127 -15.08 -2.42 27.07
C ALA A 127 -15.19 -0.98 27.57
N ASP A 128 -14.80 -0.76 28.82
CA ASP A 128 -14.66 0.59 29.40
C ASP A 128 -13.48 1.35 28.75
N THR A 129 -12.44 0.63 28.29
CA THR A 129 -11.23 1.17 27.65
C THR A 129 -10.73 0.23 26.55
N VAL A 130 -10.30 0.78 25.41
CA VAL A 130 -9.63 0.06 24.32
C VAL A 130 -8.19 0.55 24.21
N LEU A 131 -7.23 -0.39 24.19
CA LEU A 131 -5.82 -0.12 23.93
C LEU A 131 -5.47 -0.76 22.59
N ILE A 132 -4.87 0.03 21.70
CA ILE A 132 -4.41 -0.40 20.37
C ILE A 132 -2.88 -0.38 20.40
N GLU A 133 -2.24 -1.38 19.77
CA GLU A 133 -0.77 -1.52 19.74
C GLU A 133 -0.09 -0.24 19.27
N ASN A 134 -0.66 0.44 18.29
CA ASN A 134 -0.07 1.63 17.69
C ASN A 134 -1.11 2.72 17.46
N THR A 135 -0.98 3.83 18.18
CA THR A 135 -1.71 5.08 17.88
C THR A 135 -0.81 6.11 17.17
N GLU A 136 0.50 5.87 17.13
CA GLU A 136 1.55 6.78 16.64
C GLU A 136 1.67 6.81 15.11
N VAL A 137 1.13 5.82 14.39
CA VAL A 137 1.13 5.74 12.91
C VAL A 137 0.19 6.76 12.25
N LEU A 138 -0.67 7.42 13.04
CA LEU A 138 -1.68 8.35 12.50
C LEU A 138 -1.13 9.78 12.28
N ASP A 139 -0.01 10.16 12.90
CA ASP A 139 0.62 11.48 12.70
C ASP A 139 2.03 11.37 12.10
N LYS A 140 2.16 11.82 10.84
CA LYS A 140 3.44 11.84 10.10
C LYS A 140 4.51 12.69 10.79
N ALA A 141 4.12 13.75 11.53
CA ALA A 141 5.09 14.59 12.24
C ALA A 141 5.69 13.82 13.43
N THR A 142 4.84 13.19 14.24
CA THR A 142 5.25 12.33 15.36
C THR A 142 6.15 11.18 14.88
N MET A 143 5.79 10.50 13.79
CA MET A 143 6.63 9.44 13.20
C MET A 143 8.00 9.98 12.76
N THR A 144 8.05 11.15 12.11
CA THR A 144 9.31 11.75 11.68
C THR A 144 10.18 12.15 12.87
N GLU A 145 9.58 12.72 13.93
CA GLU A 145 10.30 13.02 15.18
C GLU A 145 10.86 11.75 15.82
N ALA A 146 10.07 10.67 15.88
CA ALA A 146 10.50 9.39 16.43
C ALA A 146 11.69 8.80 15.64
N LEU A 147 11.64 8.82 14.31
CA LEU A 147 12.76 8.36 13.47
C LEU A 147 14.05 9.17 13.70
N VAL A 148 13.93 10.48 13.95
CA VAL A 148 15.09 11.31 14.28
C VAL A 148 15.59 11.03 15.70
N ARG A 149 14.68 10.91 16.67
CA ARG A 149 15.00 10.65 18.08
C ARG A 149 15.68 9.30 18.26
N TYR A 150 15.22 8.27 17.56
CA TYR A 150 15.69 6.88 17.68
C TYR A 150 16.52 6.44 16.47
N LYS A 151 17.24 7.37 15.83
CA LYS A 151 18.01 7.10 14.60
C LYS A 151 19.01 5.95 14.74
N GLU A 152 19.57 5.72 15.92
CA GLU A 152 20.47 4.59 16.20
C GLU A 152 19.75 3.23 16.19
N MET A 153 18.45 3.22 16.44
CA MET A 153 17.61 2.03 16.32
C MET A 153 17.23 1.76 14.86
N THR A 154 17.22 2.76 13.98
CA THR A 154 16.77 2.60 12.59
C THR A 154 17.91 2.60 11.58
N LEU A 155 19.06 3.21 11.90
CA LEU A 155 20.22 3.38 11.02
C LEU A 155 21.49 2.77 11.61
N LEU A 156 22.37 2.30 10.73
CA LEU A 156 23.74 1.92 11.03
C LEU A 156 24.60 3.19 11.12
N LEU A 157 24.93 3.61 12.35
CA LEU A 157 25.69 4.83 12.60
C LEU A 157 27.19 4.59 12.82
N ASP A 158 27.63 3.32 12.81
CA ASP A 158 29.03 2.90 12.99
C ASP A 158 29.85 2.99 11.69
N GLY A 159 29.24 3.47 10.60
CA GLY A 159 29.84 3.53 9.26
C GLY A 159 29.86 2.19 8.52
N SER A 160 29.34 1.13 9.14
CA SER A 160 29.13 -0.14 8.45
C SER A 160 27.87 -0.11 7.59
N THR A 161 27.79 -1.05 6.66
CA THR A 161 26.64 -1.22 5.78
C THR A 161 26.07 -2.62 5.92
N LEU A 162 24.81 -2.80 5.53
CA LEU A 162 24.11 -4.06 5.64
C LEU A 162 24.79 -5.18 4.84
N ASP A 163 25.35 -4.85 3.67
CA ASP A 163 26.13 -5.77 2.83
C ASP A 163 27.42 -6.28 3.48
N GLN A 164 27.91 -5.62 4.54
CA GLN A 164 29.03 -6.10 5.35
C GLN A 164 28.60 -7.03 6.50
N LYS A 165 27.29 -7.08 6.81
CA LYS A 165 26.72 -7.83 7.94
C LYS A 165 25.98 -9.10 7.51
N ILE A 166 25.75 -9.30 6.22
CA ILE A 166 25.05 -10.48 5.65
C ILE A 166 25.98 -11.27 4.73
N ALA A 167 25.56 -12.48 4.35
CA ALA A 167 26.30 -13.28 3.38
C ALA A 167 26.30 -12.60 2.00
N ASN A 168 27.45 -12.61 1.32
CA ASN A 168 27.66 -11.90 0.05
C ASN A 168 26.70 -12.35 -1.07
N ASP A 169 26.31 -13.62 -1.06
CA ASP A 169 25.36 -14.21 -2.02
C ASP A 169 23.92 -13.72 -1.81
N SER A 170 23.60 -13.20 -0.62
CA SER A 170 22.28 -12.69 -0.25
C SER A 170 22.08 -11.23 -0.65
N VAL A 171 23.16 -10.47 -0.88
CA VAL A 171 23.10 -9.03 -1.20
C VAL A 171 22.28 -8.76 -2.47
N PRO A 172 22.47 -9.45 -3.61
CA PRO A 172 21.67 -9.19 -4.81
C PRO A 172 20.17 -9.45 -4.60
N LEU A 173 19.84 -10.50 -3.84
CA LEU A 173 18.45 -10.83 -3.52
C LEU A 173 17.80 -9.77 -2.63
N LEU A 174 18.54 -9.28 -1.63
CA LEU A 174 18.06 -8.24 -0.74
C LEU A 174 17.87 -6.91 -1.47
N GLN A 175 18.85 -6.53 -2.30
CA GLN A 175 18.77 -5.33 -3.14
C GLN A 175 17.51 -5.35 -4.02
N ALA A 176 17.27 -6.44 -4.75
CA ALA A 176 16.07 -6.57 -5.58
C ALA A 176 14.78 -6.50 -4.73
N SER A 177 14.79 -7.06 -3.52
CA SER A 177 13.62 -7.08 -2.63
C SER A 177 13.24 -5.70 -2.09
N VAL A 178 14.22 -4.86 -1.74
CA VAL A 178 13.96 -3.49 -1.26
C VAL A 178 13.59 -2.56 -2.41
N GLU A 179 14.23 -2.68 -3.56
CA GLU A 179 13.95 -1.86 -4.74
C GLU A 179 12.54 -2.12 -5.29
N ALA A 180 12.07 -3.38 -5.27
CA ALA A 180 10.69 -3.74 -5.62
C ALA A 180 9.62 -3.07 -4.72
N ARG A 181 10.03 -2.49 -3.60
CA ARG A 181 9.16 -1.78 -2.63
C ARG A 181 9.44 -0.28 -2.58
N ASN A 182 10.05 0.27 -3.63
CA ASN A 182 10.42 1.69 -3.74
C ASN A 182 11.40 2.17 -2.65
N MET A 183 12.20 1.27 -2.09
CA MET A 183 13.27 1.61 -1.15
C MET A 183 14.62 1.49 -1.88
N PRO A 184 15.29 2.62 -2.21
CA PRO A 184 16.58 2.59 -2.89
C PRO A 184 17.63 1.86 -2.05
N TRP A 185 18.42 1.00 -2.69
CA TRP A 185 19.48 0.24 -2.02
C TRP A 185 20.45 1.11 -1.24
N GLU A 186 20.86 2.26 -1.79
CA GLU A 186 21.79 3.18 -1.11
C GLU A 186 21.24 3.76 0.19
N ILE A 187 19.91 3.77 0.37
CA ILE A 187 19.30 4.11 1.66
C ILE A 187 19.18 2.85 2.52
N ALA A 188 18.64 1.75 1.97
CA ALA A 188 18.39 0.50 2.68
C ALA A 188 19.66 -0.08 3.31
N ARG A 189 20.79 -0.01 2.63
CA ARG A 189 22.08 -0.55 3.12
C ARG A 189 22.63 0.17 4.35
N HIS A 190 22.10 1.34 4.68
CA HIS A 190 22.44 2.10 5.88
C HIS A 190 21.40 1.91 7.00
N MET A 191 20.35 1.12 6.79
CA MET A 191 19.36 0.81 7.81
C MET A 191 19.78 -0.38 8.67
N GLN A 192 19.26 -0.44 9.89
CA GLN A 192 19.42 -1.62 10.75
C GLN A 192 18.76 -2.86 10.11
N PRO A 193 19.34 -4.07 10.28
CA PRO A 193 18.83 -5.28 9.64
C PRO A 193 17.34 -5.56 9.89
N TRP A 194 16.86 -5.29 11.11
CA TRP A 194 15.46 -5.50 11.48
C TRP A 194 14.50 -4.59 10.71
N MET A 195 14.92 -3.36 10.40
CA MET A 195 14.10 -2.38 9.66
C MET A 195 13.92 -2.84 8.21
N VAL A 196 15.01 -3.29 7.58
CA VAL A 196 14.96 -3.83 6.22
C VAL A 196 14.16 -5.13 6.19
N ALA A 197 14.35 -6.01 7.17
CA ALA A 197 13.57 -7.25 7.29
C ALA A 197 12.06 -6.97 7.41
N ALA A 198 11.66 -6.01 8.25
CA ALA A 198 10.27 -5.58 8.38
C ALA A 198 9.71 -5.03 7.05
N ALA A 199 10.49 -4.20 6.35
CA ALA A 199 10.07 -3.63 5.07
C ALA A 199 9.85 -4.70 3.98
N ILE A 200 10.75 -5.69 3.86
CA ILE A 200 10.63 -6.74 2.84
C ILE A 200 9.64 -7.85 3.20
N ALA A 201 9.26 -7.97 4.48
CA ALA A 201 8.28 -8.96 4.94
C ALA A 201 6.88 -8.71 4.35
N ILE A 202 6.55 -7.46 4.03
CA ILE A 202 5.27 -7.09 3.42
C ILE A 202 5.32 -7.38 1.91
N PRO A 203 4.44 -8.22 1.33
CA PRO A 203 4.42 -8.47 -0.11
C PRO A 203 4.15 -7.21 -0.94
N VAL A 204 4.66 -7.14 -2.17
CA VAL A 204 4.44 -5.97 -3.06
C VAL A 204 2.96 -5.75 -3.36
N CYS A 205 2.19 -6.84 -3.55
CA CYS A 205 0.75 -6.76 -3.76
C CYS A 205 0.01 -6.19 -2.53
N GLU A 206 0.50 -6.46 -1.32
CA GLU A 206 -0.08 -5.97 -0.06
C GLU A 206 0.16 -4.46 0.09
N VAL A 207 1.34 -3.98 -0.31
CA VAL A 207 1.63 -2.54 -0.39
C VAL A 207 0.69 -1.85 -1.38
N ALA A 208 0.41 -2.49 -2.52
CA ALA A 208 -0.53 -1.97 -3.52
C ALA A 208 -1.98 -1.96 -2.99
N ALA A 209 -2.43 -3.03 -2.32
CA ALA A 209 -3.76 -3.12 -1.74
C ALA A 209 -4.00 -2.02 -0.69
N LYS A 210 -3.07 -1.85 0.25
CA LYS A 210 -3.15 -0.80 1.28
C LYS A 210 -3.12 0.61 0.69
N SER A 211 -2.26 0.87 -0.29
CA SER A 211 -2.21 2.18 -0.95
C SER A 211 -3.44 2.47 -1.82
N GLY A 212 -4.12 1.43 -2.29
CA GLY A 212 -5.44 1.49 -2.94
C GLY A 212 -6.62 1.66 -1.98
N GLY A 213 -6.38 1.68 -0.66
CA GLY A 213 -7.42 1.89 0.35
C GLY A 213 -8.10 0.62 0.87
N ALA A 214 -7.50 -0.55 0.67
CA ALA A 214 -7.99 -1.78 1.30
C ALA A 214 -7.93 -1.66 2.84
N GLU A 215 -9.02 -2.06 3.50
CA GLU A 215 -9.13 -1.98 4.96
C GLU A 215 -8.27 -3.04 5.64
N VAL A 216 -7.72 -2.68 6.80
CA VAL A 216 -7.02 -3.58 7.71
C VAL A 216 -7.77 -3.56 9.04
N LEU A 217 -7.97 -4.71 9.66
CA LEU A 217 -8.80 -4.84 10.87
C LEU A 217 -8.33 -3.93 12.02
N ASP A 218 -7.02 -3.72 12.15
CA ASP A 218 -6.37 -2.98 13.24
C ASP A 218 -5.81 -1.61 12.82
N SER A 219 -6.36 -1.05 11.73
CA SER A 219 -6.04 0.32 11.28
C SER A 219 -6.98 1.39 11.80
#